data_AF-G1VU90-F1
#
_entry.id   AF-G1VU90-F1
#
_cell.length_a   1.000
_cell.length_b   1.000
_cell.length_c   1.000
_cell.angle_alpha   90.00
_cell.angle_beta   90.00
_cell.angle_gamma   90.00
#
_symmetry.space_group_name_H-M   'P 1'
#
loop_
_entity.id
_entity.type
_entity.pdbx_description
1 polymer ?
#
loop_
_entity_poly.entity_id
_entity_poly.type
_entity_poly.pdbx_seq_one_letter_code
_entity_poly.pdbx_strand_id
1 'polypeptide(L)'
;MKLEELCKQYGIPIALVYQFIREGILDDLKADIKDDVYGNEAVQRLDSCICLHSLGLDVKTIKKYIFLELSDEDTRSARIKILRKHRDENLENVHKTKKVMDCIDCVLHELKSDMN
;
A
#
# COMPACT_ATOMS: atom_id res chain seq x y z
N MET A 1 7.37 17.17 -15.73
CA MET A 1 7.54 17.01 -14.27
C MET A 1 8.49 15.84 -14.12
N LYS A 2 9.57 15.95 -13.34
CA LYS A 2 10.57 14.87 -13.25
C LYS A 2 10.16 13.79 -12.25
N LEU A 3 10.54 12.53 -12.49
CA LEU A 3 10.24 11.42 -11.57
C LEU A 3 10.77 11.71 -10.16
N GLU A 4 11.93 12.34 -10.07
CA GLU A 4 12.57 12.69 -8.81
C GLU A 4 11.79 13.75 -8.04
N GLU A 5 11.21 14.74 -8.73
CA GLU A 5 10.36 15.76 -8.12
C GLU A 5 9.07 15.15 -7.60
N LEU A 6 8.49 14.22 -8.36
CA LEU A 6 7.32 13.43 -7.98
C LEU A 6 7.63 12.59 -6.72
N CYS A 7 8.72 11.84 -6.72
CA CYS A 7 9.12 11.05 -5.55
C CYS A 7 9.35 11.93 -4.31
N LYS A 8 9.95 13.12 -4.47
CA LYS A 8 10.16 14.09 -3.39
C LYS A 8 8.83 14.66 -2.88
N GLN A 9 7.90 15.01 -3.76
CA GLN A 9 6.60 15.56 -3.40
C GLN A 9 5.78 14.56 -2.57
N TYR A 10 5.80 13.28 -2.95
CA TYR A 10 5.07 12.23 -2.24
C TYR A 10 5.87 11.56 -1.11
N GLY A 11 7.15 11.92 -0.93
CA GLY A 11 8.02 11.33 0.09
C GLY A 11 8.26 9.84 -0.10
N ILE A 12 8.17 9.32 -1.32
CA ILE A 12 8.33 7.89 -1.61
C ILE A 12 9.71 7.57 -2.20
N PRO A 13 10.26 6.37 -1.93
CA PRO A 13 11.47 5.91 -2.59
C PRO A 13 11.22 5.71 -4.09
N ILE A 14 12.14 6.18 -4.93
CA ILE A 14 12.09 5.94 -6.38
C ILE A 14 12.02 4.45 -6.73
N ALA A 15 12.61 3.59 -5.90
CA ALA A 15 12.56 2.14 -6.02
C ALA A 15 11.12 1.59 -5.99
N LEU A 16 10.23 2.20 -5.22
CA LEU A 16 8.81 1.81 -5.17
C LEU A 16 8.12 2.11 -6.50
N VAL A 17 8.42 3.26 -7.11
CA VAL A 17 7.88 3.60 -8.44
C VAL A 17 8.38 2.62 -9.50
N TYR A 18 9.66 2.26 -9.48
CA TYR A 18 10.20 1.23 -10.36
C TYR A 18 9.55 -0.14 -10.14
N GLN A 19 9.17 -0.48 -8.90
CA GLN A 19 8.44 -1.70 -8.63
C GLN A 19 7.05 -1.69 -9.29
N PHE A 20 6.32 -0.58 -9.22
CA PHE A 20 5.04 -0.43 -9.91
C PHE A 20 5.16 -0.53 -11.43
N ILE A 21 6.21 0.05 -12.01
CA ILE A 21 6.49 -0.07 -13.45
C ILE A 21 6.82 -1.52 -13.82
N ARG A 22 7.67 -2.21 -13.04
CA ARG A 22 8.03 -3.61 -13.30
C ARG A 22 6.83 -4.55 -13.23
N GLU A 23 5.88 -4.27 -12.34
CA GLU A 23 4.65 -5.02 -12.19
C GLU A 23 3.58 -4.64 -13.24
N GLY A 24 3.87 -3.70 -14.15
CA GLY A 24 2.97 -3.28 -15.22
C GLY A 24 1.75 -2.49 -14.75
N ILE A 25 1.84 -1.83 -13.59
CA ILE A 25 0.78 -0.98 -13.04
C ILE A 25 0.84 0.42 -13.68
N LEU A 26 2.07 0.86 -13.98
CA LEU A 26 2.39 2.16 -14.56
C LEU A 26 3.10 1.98 -15.91
N ASP A 27 2.62 1.06 -16.75
CA ASP A 27 3.24 0.81 -18.07
C ASP A 27 3.21 2.06 -18.96
N ASP A 28 2.17 2.88 -18.88
CA ASP A 28 2.08 4.16 -19.59
C ASP A 28 3.18 5.14 -19.13
N LEU A 29 3.54 5.10 -17.83
CA LEU A 29 4.62 5.91 -17.27
C LEU A 29 5.99 5.51 -17.83
N LYS A 30 6.14 4.28 -18.33
CA LYS A 30 7.41 3.76 -18.89
C LYS A 30 7.80 4.48 -20.17
N ALA A 31 6.83 4.86 -21.00
CA ALA A 31 7.06 5.66 -22.21
C ALA A 31 7.42 7.10 -21.82
N ASP A 32 6.67 7.68 -20.89
CA ASP A 32 6.80 9.05 -20.40
C ASP A 32 8.13 9.33 -19.67
N ILE A 33 8.71 8.33 -18.99
CA ILE A 33 10.04 8.44 -18.35
C ILE A 33 11.14 8.76 -19.36
N LYS A 34 10.99 8.35 -20.63
CA LYS A 34 12.00 8.61 -21.66
C LYS A 34 11.99 10.06 -22.13
N ASP A 35 10.83 10.70 -22.08
CA ASP A 35 10.60 12.06 -22.60
C ASP A 35 10.48 13.13 -21.50
N ASP A 36 10.54 12.74 -20.21
CA ASP A 36 10.47 13.60 -19.01
C ASP A 36 9.15 14.41 -18.89
N VAL A 37 8.11 13.91 -19.55
CA VAL A 37 6.76 14.50 -19.57
C VAL A 37 5.76 13.44 -19.11
N TYR A 38 5.16 13.65 -17.94
CA TYR A 38 4.08 12.80 -17.44
C TYR A 38 2.72 13.37 -17.81
N GLY A 39 1.85 12.53 -18.38
CA GLY A 39 0.44 12.86 -18.55
C GLY A 39 -0.30 12.95 -17.20
N ASN A 40 -1.36 13.77 -17.14
CA ASN A 40 -2.20 13.92 -15.93
C ASN A 40 -2.77 12.57 -15.45
N GLU A 41 -3.12 11.66 -16.36
CA GLU A 41 -3.63 10.33 -16.00
C GLU A 41 -2.57 9.46 -15.32
N ALA A 42 -1.31 9.56 -15.76
CA ALA A 42 -0.20 8.81 -15.19
C ALA A 42 0.10 9.26 -13.75
N VAL A 43 0.04 10.58 -13.51
CA VAL A 43 0.16 11.16 -12.16
C VAL A 43 -1.00 10.71 -11.26
N GLN A 44 -2.25 10.78 -11.74
CA GLN A 44 -3.41 10.32 -10.98
C GLN A 44 -3.34 8.83 -10.61
N ARG A 45 -2.89 7.97 -11.53
CA ARG A 45 -2.69 6.54 -11.23
C ARG A 45 -1.58 6.31 -10.22
N LEU A 46 -0.49 7.07 -10.29
CA LEU A 46 0.55 7.01 -9.29
C LEU A 46 0.01 7.42 -7.91
N ASP A 47 -0.81 8.47 -7.83
CA ASP A 47 -1.44 8.90 -6.58
C ASP A 47 -2.29 7.79 -5.94
N SER A 48 -3.11 7.11 -6.76
CA SER A 48 -3.88 5.94 -6.31
C SER A 48 -2.95 4.83 -5.79
N CYS A 49 -1.86 4.52 -6.50
CA CYS A 49 -0.90 3.51 -6.08
C CYS A 49 -0.23 3.85 -4.74
N ILE A 50 0.18 5.11 -4.56
CA ILE A 50 0.81 5.61 -3.33
C ILE A 50 -0.17 5.54 -2.17
N CYS A 51 -1.41 5.97 -2.38
CA CYS A 51 -2.47 5.91 -1.38
C CYS A 51 -2.72 4.45 -0.94
N LEU A 52 -2.84 3.51 -1.88
CA LEU A 52 -3.06 2.11 -1.54
C LEU A 52 -1.84 1.49 -0.83
N HIS A 53 -0.63 1.86 -1.23
CA HIS A 53 0.58 1.41 -0.56
C HIS A 53 0.70 1.98 0.87
N SER A 54 0.30 3.24 1.09
CA SER A 54 0.32 3.83 2.45
C SER A 54 -0.73 3.22 3.37
N LEU A 55 -1.81 2.66 2.82
CA LEU A 55 -2.76 1.80 3.53
C LEU A 55 -2.20 0.40 3.85
N GLY A 56 -0.98 0.09 3.41
CA GLY A 56 -0.30 -1.17 3.66
C GLY A 56 -0.67 -2.29 2.68
N LEU A 57 -1.33 -1.99 1.56
CA LEU A 57 -1.60 -3.01 0.54
C LEU A 57 -0.30 -3.39 -0.17
N ASP A 58 -0.13 -4.68 -0.43
CA ASP A 58 1.00 -5.17 -1.22
C ASP A 58 0.83 -4.85 -2.72
N VAL A 59 1.94 -4.81 -3.44
CA VAL A 59 1.96 -4.41 -4.86
C VAL A 59 1.07 -5.28 -5.76
N LYS A 60 0.90 -6.58 -5.46
CA LYS A 60 0.01 -7.44 -6.26
C LYS A 60 -1.45 -7.10 -6.03
N THR A 61 -1.82 -6.75 -4.80
CA THR A 61 -3.17 -6.30 -4.48
C THR A 61 -3.44 -4.90 -5.04
N ILE A 62 -2.45 -4.00 -5.00
CA ILE A 62 -2.52 -2.69 -5.68
C ILE A 62 -2.77 -2.89 -7.18
N LYS A 63 -2.00 -3.75 -7.86
CA LYS A 63 -2.21 -4.06 -9.28
C LYS A 63 -3.65 -4.48 -9.59
N LYS A 64 -4.22 -5.39 -8.78
CA LYS A 64 -5.60 -5.84 -8.93
C LYS A 64 -6.60 -4.70 -8.74
N TYR A 65 -6.36 -3.83 -7.75
CA TYR A 65 -7.21 -2.68 -7.49
C TYR A 65 -7.20 -1.70 -8.66
N ILE A 66 -6.01 -1.33 -9.15
CA ILE A 66 -5.85 -0.40 -10.28
C ILE A 66 -6.46 -0.98 -11.56
N PHE A 67 -6.27 -2.28 -11.82
CA PHE A 67 -6.91 -2.93 -12.96
C PHE A 67 -8.46 -2.83 -12.91
N LEU A 68 -9.05 -2.98 -11.72
CA LEU A 68 -10.49 -2.78 -11.54
C LEU A 68 -10.90 -1.31 -11.68
N GLU A 69 -10.07 -0.38 -11.22
CA GLU A 69 -10.32 1.07 -11.33
C GLU A 69 -10.31 1.57 -12.77
N LEU A 70 -9.50 0.96 -13.64
CA LEU A 70 -9.40 1.29 -15.06
C LEU A 70 -10.44 0.59 -15.95
N SER A 71 -11.24 -0.31 -15.38
CA SER A 71 -12.30 -1.00 -16.13
C SER A 71 -13.45 -0.04 -16.44
N ASP A 72 -14.03 -0.14 -17.64
CA ASP A 72 -15.25 0.57 -18.03
C ASP A 72 -16.51 0.04 -17.31
N GLU A 73 -16.41 -1.09 -16.61
CA GLU A 73 -17.49 -1.69 -15.83
C GLU A 73 -17.59 -1.14 -14.40
N ASP A 74 -18.75 -1.27 -13.75
CA ASP A 74 -18.91 -0.92 -12.34
C ASP A 74 -18.20 -1.94 -11.42
N THR A 75 -16.94 -1.66 -11.11
CA THR A 75 -16.10 -2.51 -10.25
C THR A 75 -16.11 -2.11 -8.77
N ARG A 76 -16.96 -1.16 -8.35
CA ARG A 76 -16.97 -0.63 -6.97
C ARG A 76 -17.10 -1.73 -5.93
N SER A 77 -17.98 -2.70 -6.17
CA SER A 77 -18.19 -3.85 -5.26
C SER A 77 -16.91 -4.67 -5.07
N ALA A 78 -16.18 -4.94 -6.16
CA ALA A 78 -14.92 -5.69 -6.12
C ALA A 78 -13.82 -4.90 -5.38
N ARG A 79 -13.71 -3.59 -5.63
CA ARG A 79 -12.77 -2.70 -4.94
C ARG A 79 -13.07 -2.61 -3.44
N ILE A 80 -14.34 -2.46 -3.06
CA ILE A 80 -14.78 -2.50 -1.64
C ILE A 80 -14.40 -3.83 -0.99
N LYS A 81 -14.57 -4.96 -1.70
CA LYS A 81 -14.20 -6.28 -1.18
C LYS A 81 -12.70 -6.40 -0.90
N ILE A 82 -11.84 -5.85 -1.77
CA ILE A 82 -10.39 -5.81 -1.56
C ILE A 82 -10.07 -5.02 -0.28
N LEU A 83 -10.61 -3.81 -0.15
CA LEU A 83 -10.34 -2.94 1.01
C LEU A 83 -10.87 -3.54 2.32
N ARG A 84 -12.06 -4.16 2.31
CA ARG A 84 -12.63 -4.85 3.48
C ARG A 84 -11.77 -6.03 3.90
N LYS A 85 -11.31 -6.83 2.95
CA LYS A 85 -10.43 -7.97 3.23
C LYS A 85 -9.14 -7.50 3.91
N HIS A 86 -8.50 -6.46 3.36
CA HIS A 86 -7.27 -5.88 3.94
C HIS A 86 -7.50 -5.34 5.36
N ARG A 87 -8.64 -4.65 5.59
CA ARG A 87 -9.04 -4.19 6.93
C ARG A 87 -9.18 -5.36 7.91
N ASP A 88 -9.83 -6.44 7.50
CA ASP A 88 -10.09 -7.59 8.36
C ASP A 88 -8.78 -8.33 8.71
N GLU A 89 -7.86 -8.44 7.75
CA GLU A 89 -6.50 -8.98 7.98
C GLU A 89 -5.70 -8.12 8.98
N ASN A 90 -5.77 -6.79 8.86
CA ASN A 90 -5.15 -5.89 9.82
C ASN A 90 -5.76 -6.00 11.22
N LEU A 91 -7.09 -6.12 11.31
CA LEU A 91 -7.77 -6.29 12.60
C LEU A 91 -7.34 -7.59 13.28
N GLU A 92 -7.23 -8.69 12.53
CA GLU A 92 -6.72 -9.96 13.04
C GLU A 92 -5.27 -9.83 13.57
N ASN A 93 -4.42 -9.08 12.87
CA ASN A 93 -3.05 -8.80 13.33
C ASN A 93 -3.02 -7.96 14.61
N VAL A 94 -3.92 -6.98 14.75
CA VAL A 94 -4.09 -6.21 16.00
C VAL A 94 -4.50 -7.14 17.14
N HIS A 95 -5.46 -8.04 16.92
CA HIS A 95 -5.89 -9.01 17.93
C HIS A 95 -4.76 -9.95 18.36
N LYS A 96 -3.95 -10.45 17.42
CA LYS A 96 -2.75 -11.26 17.72
C LYS A 96 -1.72 -10.47 18.52
N THR A 97 -1.42 -9.25 18.10
CA THR A 97 -0.46 -8.38 18.78
C THR A 97 -0.90 -8.11 20.21
N LYS A 98 -2.19 -7.82 20.43
CA LYS A 98 -2.75 -7.63 21.78
C LYS A 98 -2.56 -8.85 22.67
N LYS A 99 -2.87 -10.05 22.17
CA LYS A 99 -2.67 -11.31 22.92
C LYS A 99 -1.21 -11.51 23.32
N VAL A 100 -0.27 -11.20 22.44
CA VAL A 100 1.17 -11.28 22.77
C VAL A 100 1.53 -10.29 23.87
N MET A 101 1.02 -9.06 23.80
CA MET A 101 1.22 -8.05 24.86
C MET A 101 0.67 -8.52 26.20
N ASP A 102 -0.53 -9.13 26.22
CA ASP A 102 -1.12 -9.69 27.44
C ASP A 102 -0.23 -10.77 28.07
N CYS A 103 0.35 -11.66 27.26
CA CYS A 103 1.30 -12.66 27.76
C CYS A 103 2.58 -12.03 28.33
N ILE A 104 3.11 -10.98 27.68
CA ILE A 104 4.28 -10.25 28.18
C ILE A 104 3.96 -9.61 29.54
N ASP A 105 2.80 -8.97 29.66
CA ASP A 105 2.38 -8.31 30.90
C ASP A 105 2.20 -9.32 32.04
N CYS A 106 1.66 -10.51 31.76
CA CYS A 106 1.59 -11.61 32.73
C CYS A 106 2.98 -12.01 33.24
N VAL A 107 3.93 -12.28 32.33
CA VAL A 107 5.31 -12.68 32.72
C VAL A 107 5.99 -11.57 33.51
N LEU A 108 5.84 -10.30 33.12
CA LEU A 108 6.39 -9.18 33.87
C LEU A 108 5.80 -9.05 35.28
N HIS A 109 4.50 -9.33 35.45
CA HIS A 109 3.85 -9.30 36.75
C HIS A 109 4.38 -10.40 37.68
N GLU A 110 4.56 -11.62 37.17
CA GLU A 110 5.15 -12.74 37.92
C GLU A 110 6.55 -12.39 38.40
N LEU A 111 7.42 -11.93 37.48
CA LEU A 111 8.80 -11.56 37.82
C LEU A 111 8.90 -10.42 38.84
N LYS A 112 7.96 -9.46 38.81
CA LYS A 112 7.91 -8.38 39.82
C LYS A 112 7.39 -8.84 41.17
N SER A 113 6.53 -9.86 41.18
CA SER A 113 5.96 -10.41 42.41
C SER A 113 6.99 -11.27 43.16
N ASP A 114 7.87 -11.97 42.45
CA ASP A 114 8.94 -12.80 43.01
C ASP A 114 10.11 -12.00 43.62
N MET A 115 10.15 -10.68 43.42
CA MET A 115 11.17 -9.78 44.00
C MET A 115 10.77 -9.13 45.33
N ASN A 116 9.57 -9.44 45.86
CA ASN A 116 9.10 -9.01 47.18
C ASN A 116 9.08 -10.18 48.16
#